data_AF-V9G658-F1
#
_entry.id   AF-V9G658-F1
#
_cell.length_a   1.000
_cell.length_b   1.000
_cell.length_c   1.000
_cell.angle_alpha   90.00
_cell.angle_beta   90.00
_cell.angle_gamma   90.00
#
_symmetry.space_group_name_H-M   'P 1'
#
loop_
_entity.id
_entity.type
_entity.pdbx_description
1 polymer ?
#
loop_
_entity_poly.entity_id
_entity_poly.type
_entity_poly.pdbx_seq_one_letter_code
_entity_poly.pdbx_strand_id
1 'polypeptide(L)'
;MMFEYFYDQKILLLNEHKLKSIVEYNYSESLIPDMTVYSNAIGTIRASTEGGSGYEAWRAFTDSNQNWGSSTTGYPQWIGFTFNDLTKVNKYEVTNGNGTLSTRYPTSWTFEGSLDNLEWTVLDSRKGESWTGEKTAREFEFINSKAFKIYRLNISSGNNTISIGINRIKMFYKPQPTLITINKMSPTENEFLSYGMESSNVKTLISFDTVRSIELETSQFGSGKVFEHSVDLSKRRTKKILLL
;
A
#
# COMPACT_ATOMS: atom_id res chain seq x y z
N MET A 1 -14.38 28.04 -8.75
CA MET A 1 -13.17 28.81 -8.41
C MET A 1 -12.52 28.07 -7.25
N MET A 2 -11.22 27.72 -7.37
CA MET A 2 -10.50 27.00 -6.32
C MET A 2 -9.34 27.83 -5.80
N PHE A 3 -9.21 27.89 -4.48
CA PHE A 3 -8.36 28.85 -3.77
C PHE A 3 -7.40 28.10 -2.84
N GLU A 4 -6.22 28.68 -2.60
CA GLU A 4 -5.10 28.09 -1.85
C GLU A 4 -4.65 29.08 -0.76
N TYR A 5 -4.34 28.59 0.44
CA TYR A 5 -3.91 29.37 1.61
C TYR A 5 -2.52 28.90 2.06
N PHE A 6 -1.60 29.81 2.40
CA PHE A 6 -0.22 29.47 2.82
C PHE A 6 0.08 29.92 4.28
N TYR A 7 0.53 28.98 5.10
CA TYR A 7 1.41 29.19 6.24
C TYR A 7 2.39 28.01 6.21
N ASP A 8 3.69 28.31 6.22
CA ASP A 8 4.79 27.49 5.68
C ASP A 8 4.48 25.97 5.66
N GLN A 9 4.19 25.47 4.45
CA GLN A 9 3.92 24.08 4.04
C GLN A 9 2.48 23.52 4.05
N LYS A 10 1.50 24.13 4.73
CA LYS A 10 0.10 23.66 4.69
C LYS A 10 -0.73 24.34 3.60
N ILE A 11 -1.79 23.65 3.13
CA ILE A 11 -2.70 24.09 2.06
C ILE A 11 -4.14 23.65 2.38
N LEU A 12 -5.11 24.50 2.06
CA LEU A 12 -6.53 24.14 1.94
C LEU A 12 -7.01 24.52 0.55
N LEU A 13 -7.84 23.67 -0.07
CA LEU A 13 -8.40 23.92 -1.40
C LEU A 13 -9.85 24.38 -1.27
N LEU A 14 -10.21 25.56 -1.73
CA LEU A 14 -11.63 25.96 -1.79
C LEU A 14 -12.28 25.39 -3.08
N ASN A 15 -13.49 24.84 -3.03
CA ASN A 15 -14.23 24.44 -4.23
C ASN A 15 -15.73 24.44 -3.91
N GLU A 16 -16.57 24.97 -4.80
CA GLU A 16 -18.02 25.08 -4.59
C GLU A 16 -18.38 25.77 -3.25
N HIS A 17 -17.67 26.84 -2.91
CA HIS A 17 -17.83 27.58 -1.64
C HIS A 17 -17.54 26.77 -0.37
N LYS A 18 -16.84 25.63 -0.50
CA LYS A 18 -16.42 24.78 0.62
C LYS A 18 -14.93 24.54 0.59
N LEU A 19 -14.27 24.66 1.74
CA LEU A 19 -12.88 24.27 1.89
C LEU A 19 -12.78 22.75 1.86
N LYS A 20 -11.72 22.26 1.23
CA LYS A 20 -11.41 20.85 1.03
C LYS A 20 -9.97 20.60 1.46
N SER A 21 -9.77 19.45 2.09
CA SER A 21 -8.46 18.95 2.46
C SER A 21 -8.40 17.46 2.15
N ILE A 22 -7.21 16.97 1.83
CA ILE A 22 -6.97 15.55 1.65
C ILE A 22 -6.05 15.07 2.77
N VAL A 23 -6.54 14.07 3.49
CA VAL A 23 -5.73 13.37 4.50
C VAL A 23 -5.18 12.11 3.86
N GLU A 24 -3.87 12.10 3.63
CA GLU A 24 -3.14 10.89 3.30
C GLU A 24 -2.68 10.17 4.57
N TYR A 25 -2.59 8.85 4.48
CA TYR A 25 -2.13 7.98 5.56
C TYR A 25 -0.84 7.30 5.15
N ASN A 26 0.05 7.03 6.10
CA ASN A 26 1.21 6.18 5.84
C ASN A 26 0.81 4.71 5.74
N TYR A 27 1.68 3.89 5.15
CA TYR A 27 1.55 2.44 5.26
C TYR A 27 1.64 2.02 6.73
N SER A 28 0.89 0.99 7.10
CA SER A 28 1.04 0.29 8.37
C SER A 28 2.42 -0.35 8.47
N GLU A 29 2.78 -0.83 9.67
CA GLU A 29 3.74 -1.93 9.79
C GLU A 29 3.24 -3.18 9.05
N SER A 30 4.08 -4.23 8.97
CA SER A 30 3.64 -5.51 8.39
C SER A 30 2.41 -6.04 9.12
N LEU A 31 1.36 -6.37 8.36
CA LEU A 31 0.11 -6.97 8.83
C LEU A 31 0.32 -8.38 9.37
N ILE A 32 1.38 -9.05 8.92
CA ILE A 32 1.80 -10.36 9.40
C ILE A 32 2.97 -10.11 10.36
N PRO A 33 2.85 -10.46 11.66
CA PRO A 33 3.94 -10.34 12.61
C PRO A 33 5.03 -11.36 12.30
N ASP A 34 6.15 -11.27 12.99
CA ASP A 34 7.23 -12.26 12.91
C ASP A 34 6.70 -13.66 13.28
N MET A 35 6.78 -14.62 12.35
CA MET A 35 6.24 -15.96 12.49
C MET A 35 7.34 -16.98 12.76
N THR A 36 7.18 -17.82 13.79
CA THR A 36 8.05 -18.98 14.07
C THR A 36 7.33 -20.33 13.90
N VAL A 37 6.05 -20.27 13.52
CA VAL A 37 5.13 -21.40 13.36
C VAL A 37 4.16 -21.09 12.22
N TYR A 38 3.40 -22.09 11.75
CA TYR A 38 2.48 -21.91 10.62
C TYR A 38 1.25 -21.06 10.92
N SER A 39 0.81 -20.97 12.18
CA SER A 39 -0.43 -20.29 12.53
C SER A 39 -0.35 -19.62 13.88
N ASN A 40 -1.06 -18.50 14.02
CA ASN A 40 -1.26 -17.80 15.28
C ASN A 40 -2.68 -17.20 15.32
N ALA A 41 -2.92 -16.26 16.23
CA ALA A 41 -4.22 -15.62 16.39
C ALA A 41 -4.71 -14.83 15.16
N ILE A 42 -3.83 -14.41 14.26
CA ILE A 42 -4.21 -13.58 13.10
C ILE A 42 -4.43 -14.40 11.81
N GLY A 43 -3.92 -15.63 11.74
CA GLY A 43 -4.04 -16.43 10.54
C GLY A 43 -3.07 -17.60 10.42
N THR A 44 -2.96 -18.12 9.19
CA THR A 44 -2.21 -19.34 8.85
C THR A 44 -1.45 -19.19 7.53
N ILE A 45 -0.20 -19.66 7.51
CA ILE A 45 0.70 -19.69 6.35
C ILE A 45 0.44 -20.93 5.51
N ARG A 46 0.51 -20.79 4.19
CA ARG A 46 0.38 -21.90 3.23
C ARG A 46 1.33 -21.71 2.07
N ALA A 47 1.80 -22.80 1.48
CA ALA A 47 2.58 -22.80 0.25
C ALA A 47 2.18 -23.97 -0.65
N SER A 48 2.59 -23.91 -1.92
CA SER A 48 2.42 -24.99 -2.89
C SER A 48 3.14 -26.25 -2.44
N THR A 49 4.42 -26.11 -2.13
CA THR A 49 5.32 -27.18 -1.68
C THR A 49 6.42 -26.61 -0.79
N GLU A 50 7.11 -27.49 -0.05
CA GLU A 50 8.17 -27.11 0.87
C GLU A 50 9.34 -28.09 0.78
N GLY A 51 10.57 -27.55 0.86
CA GLY A 51 11.85 -28.26 0.78
C GLY A 51 12.16 -29.17 1.97
N GLY A 52 11.26 -29.27 2.95
CA GLY A 52 11.45 -30.01 4.19
C GLY A 52 12.14 -29.17 5.28
N SER A 53 12.80 -29.86 6.21
CA SER A 53 13.44 -29.23 7.39
C SER A 53 14.44 -28.14 6.97
N GLY A 54 14.20 -26.91 7.41
CA GLY A 54 15.03 -25.74 7.08
C GLY A 54 14.47 -24.87 5.95
N TYR A 55 13.40 -25.31 5.28
CA TYR A 55 12.79 -24.62 4.13
C TYR A 55 11.25 -24.51 4.25
N GLU A 56 10.73 -24.66 5.46
CA GLU A 56 9.31 -24.54 5.78
C GLU A 56 8.75 -23.16 5.36
N ALA A 57 7.47 -23.11 4.95
CA ALA A 57 6.88 -21.86 4.45
C ALA A 57 6.87 -20.71 5.46
N TRP A 58 6.76 -21.03 6.76
CA TRP A 58 6.77 -20.00 7.81
C TRP A 58 8.06 -19.18 7.84
N ARG A 59 9.17 -19.73 7.32
CA ARG A 59 10.47 -19.05 7.26
C ARG A 59 10.50 -17.85 6.33
N ALA A 60 9.55 -17.73 5.41
CA ALA A 60 9.37 -16.53 4.60
C ALA A 60 8.54 -15.44 5.32
N PHE A 61 8.04 -15.68 6.52
CA PHE A 61 7.26 -14.72 7.30
C PHE A 61 7.95 -14.37 8.63
N THR A 62 9.28 -14.49 8.66
CA THR A 62 10.09 -14.04 9.79
C THR A 62 11.12 -12.99 9.39
N ASP A 63 11.54 -12.15 10.33
CA ASP A 63 12.69 -11.26 10.18
C ASP A 63 14.05 -11.97 10.40
N SER A 64 14.00 -13.24 10.81
CA SER A 64 15.17 -14.11 10.90
C SER A 64 15.77 -14.41 9.53
N ASN A 65 17.07 -14.70 9.48
CA ASN A 65 17.78 -14.97 8.23
C ASN A 65 17.52 -16.40 7.69
N GLN A 66 16.29 -16.66 7.27
CA GLN A 66 15.82 -17.99 6.85
C GLN A 66 15.11 -17.91 5.49
N ASN A 67 14.90 -19.04 4.83
CA ASN A 67 14.18 -19.06 3.55
C ASN A 67 13.08 -20.10 3.58
N TRP A 68 11.95 -19.79 2.94
CA TRP A 68 11.13 -20.83 2.35
C TRP A 68 11.81 -21.30 1.07
N GLY A 69 11.77 -22.61 0.81
CA GLY A 69 12.18 -23.21 -0.45
C GLY A 69 11.10 -24.15 -0.96
N SER A 70 10.69 -24.05 -2.22
CA SER A 70 9.81 -25.04 -2.85
C SER A 70 10.55 -26.37 -3.09
N SER A 71 9.83 -27.51 -3.10
CA SER A 71 10.44 -28.83 -3.33
C SER A 71 10.19 -29.43 -4.71
N THR A 72 9.31 -28.84 -5.51
CA THR A 72 9.01 -29.32 -6.87
C THR A 72 9.63 -28.43 -7.93
N THR A 73 10.03 -29.06 -9.03
CA THR A 73 10.46 -28.40 -10.26
C THR A 73 9.26 -27.78 -10.98
N GLY A 74 9.51 -26.71 -11.72
CA GLY A 74 8.49 -26.05 -12.53
C GLY A 74 7.57 -25.08 -11.77
N TYR A 75 6.68 -24.47 -12.55
CA TYR A 75 5.77 -23.40 -12.15
C TYR A 75 4.32 -23.78 -12.50
N PRO A 76 3.32 -23.26 -11.77
CA PRO A 76 3.45 -22.26 -10.70
C PRO A 76 3.90 -22.83 -9.36
N GLN A 77 4.65 -22.03 -8.61
CA GLN A 77 4.82 -22.21 -7.15
C GLN A 77 4.11 -21.07 -6.45
N TRP A 78 3.63 -21.27 -5.23
CA TRP A 78 2.98 -20.18 -4.51
C TRP A 78 3.24 -20.26 -3.01
N ILE A 79 3.16 -19.10 -2.38
CA ILE A 79 3.24 -18.96 -0.93
C ILE A 79 2.31 -17.82 -0.52
N GLY A 80 1.66 -17.97 0.62
CA GLY A 80 0.63 -17.04 1.03
C GLY A 80 0.23 -17.15 2.49
N PHE A 81 -0.68 -16.28 2.87
CA PHE A 81 -1.21 -16.14 4.21
C PHE A 81 -2.73 -16.07 4.17
N THR A 82 -3.38 -16.81 5.05
CA THR A 82 -4.82 -16.78 5.30
C THR A 82 -5.07 -16.04 6.60
N PHE A 83 -5.58 -14.82 6.52
CA PHE A 83 -6.08 -14.07 7.67
C PHE A 83 -7.38 -14.67 8.19
N ASN A 84 -7.58 -14.64 9.51
CA ASN A 84 -8.83 -15.06 10.14
C ASN A 84 -9.98 -14.08 9.80
N ASP A 85 -9.66 -12.79 9.76
CA ASP A 85 -10.56 -11.69 9.42
C ASP A 85 -10.35 -11.19 7.99
N LEU A 86 -11.32 -10.43 7.47
CA LEU A 86 -11.19 -9.76 6.18
C LEU A 86 -10.19 -8.61 6.29
N THR A 87 -9.08 -8.73 5.57
CA THR A 87 -7.97 -7.78 5.62
C THR A 87 -7.78 -7.12 4.27
N LYS A 88 -7.46 -5.82 4.22
CA LYS A 88 -7.03 -5.13 3.01
C LYS A 88 -5.50 -5.08 2.95
N VAL A 89 -4.92 -5.43 1.81
CA VAL A 89 -3.50 -5.28 1.53
C VAL A 89 -3.34 -4.34 0.33
N ASN A 90 -2.38 -3.43 0.42
CA ASN A 90 -2.09 -2.40 -0.60
C ASN A 90 -0.62 -2.36 -1.03
N LYS A 91 0.26 -3.02 -0.27
CA LYS A 91 1.66 -3.19 -0.61
C LYS A 91 2.12 -4.54 -0.11
N TYR A 92 3.02 -5.17 -0.87
CA TYR A 92 3.77 -6.31 -0.41
C TYR A 92 5.27 -6.10 -0.62
N GLU A 93 6.07 -6.71 0.22
CA GLU A 93 7.53 -6.79 0.09
C GLU A 93 7.90 -8.23 -0.26
N VAL A 94 8.86 -8.41 -1.16
CA VAL A 94 9.54 -9.70 -1.40
C VAL A 94 11.03 -9.50 -1.25
N THR A 95 11.63 -10.30 -0.37
CA THR A 95 13.09 -10.40 -0.22
C THR A 95 13.55 -11.71 -0.85
N ASN A 96 14.49 -11.64 -1.79
CA ASN A 96 15.04 -12.85 -2.42
C ASN A 96 15.80 -13.71 -1.40
N GLY A 97 15.94 -15.00 -1.72
CA GLY A 97 16.67 -15.95 -0.90
C GLY A 97 18.12 -15.54 -0.62
N ASN A 98 18.73 -16.25 0.33
CA ASN A 98 20.16 -16.17 0.64
C ASN A 98 20.84 -17.54 0.46
N GLY A 99 22.18 -17.56 0.48
CA GLY A 99 22.95 -18.80 0.43
C GLY A 99 22.65 -19.64 -0.79
N THR A 100 22.32 -20.93 -0.62
CA THR A 100 22.04 -21.85 -1.73
C THR A 100 20.78 -21.50 -2.54
N LEU A 101 19.92 -20.62 -2.00
CA LEU A 101 18.69 -20.16 -2.63
C LEU A 101 18.78 -18.75 -3.19
N SER A 102 19.93 -18.08 -3.11
CA SER A 102 20.06 -16.69 -3.59
C SER A 102 19.93 -16.52 -5.10
N THR A 103 20.20 -17.58 -5.86
CA THR A 103 19.97 -17.65 -7.31
C THR A 103 18.59 -18.23 -7.65
N ARG A 104 17.70 -18.40 -6.66
CA ARG A 104 16.41 -19.09 -6.85
C ARG A 104 15.20 -18.21 -6.63
N TYR A 105 15.28 -16.93 -6.99
CA TYR A 105 14.20 -15.98 -6.77
C TYR A 105 13.11 -15.99 -7.86
N PRO A 106 11.89 -15.54 -7.53
CA PRO A 106 10.82 -15.32 -8.50
C PRO A 106 11.19 -14.21 -9.49
N THR A 107 10.81 -14.35 -10.76
CA THR A 107 11.03 -13.33 -11.82
C THR A 107 9.72 -12.85 -12.44
N SER A 108 8.66 -13.66 -12.36
CA SER A 108 7.31 -13.24 -12.75
C SER A 108 6.27 -13.89 -11.83
N TRP A 109 5.30 -13.11 -11.39
CA TRP A 109 4.23 -13.57 -10.50
C TRP A 109 3.02 -12.66 -10.55
N THR A 110 1.90 -13.17 -10.05
CA THR A 110 0.74 -12.37 -9.65
C THR A 110 0.66 -12.33 -8.14
N PHE A 111 0.28 -11.17 -7.58
CA PHE A 111 -0.16 -11.08 -6.20
C PHE A 111 -1.68 -11.15 -6.20
N GLU A 112 -2.24 -12.11 -5.48
CA GLU A 112 -3.65 -12.50 -5.62
C GLU A 112 -4.35 -12.51 -4.28
N GLY A 113 -5.61 -12.09 -4.28
CA GLY A 113 -6.52 -12.14 -3.13
C GLY A 113 -7.67 -13.11 -3.38
N SER A 114 -8.08 -13.86 -2.36
CA SER A 114 -9.25 -14.76 -2.41
C SER A 114 -10.07 -14.71 -1.12
N LEU A 115 -11.37 -14.95 -1.26
CA LEU A 115 -12.30 -15.09 -0.14
C LEU A 115 -12.49 -16.56 0.28
N ASP A 116 -12.23 -17.50 -0.63
CA ASP A 116 -12.64 -18.90 -0.52
C ASP A 116 -11.55 -19.92 -0.91
N ASN A 117 -10.38 -19.46 -1.34
CA ASN A 117 -9.25 -20.26 -1.85
C ASN A 117 -9.50 -20.93 -3.21
N LEU A 118 -10.64 -20.67 -3.84
CA LEU A 118 -11.04 -21.25 -5.13
C LEU A 118 -10.93 -20.20 -6.23
N GLU A 119 -11.58 -19.06 -6.02
CA GLU A 119 -11.59 -17.94 -6.95
C GLU A 119 -10.56 -16.89 -6.52
N TRP A 120 -9.68 -16.52 -7.45
CA TRP A 120 -8.56 -15.62 -7.18
C TRP A 120 -8.71 -14.32 -7.98
N THR A 121 -8.66 -13.19 -7.27
CA THR A 121 -8.59 -11.86 -7.88
C THR A 121 -7.12 -11.45 -7.99
N VAL A 122 -6.66 -11.19 -9.21
CA VAL A 122 -5.30 -10.63 -9.42
C VAL A 122 -5.30 -9.17 -8.97
N LEU A 123 -4.47 -8.85 -7.99
CA LEU A 123 -4.32 -7.51 -7.41
C LEU A 123 -3.11 -6.78 -7.97
N ASP A 124 -2.06 -7.54 -8.33
CA ASP A 124 -0.86 -7.04 -8.99
C ASP A 124 -0.26 -8.12 -9.91
N SER A 125 0.48 -7.69 -10.94
CA SER A 125 1.15 -8.58 -11.90
C SER A 125 2.55 -8.05 -12.23
N ARG A 126 3.57 -8.86 -11.97
CA ARG A 126 4.98 -8.53 -12.21
C ARG A 126 5.62 -9.51 -13.18
N LYS A 127 6.48 -9.01 -14.06
CA LYS A 127 7.21 -9.79 -15.07
C LYS A 127 8.61 -9.24 -15.26
N GLY A 128 9.57 -10.13 -15.45
CA GLY A 128 10.97 -9.76 -15.73
C GLY A 128 11.68 -9.10 -14.54
N GLU A 129 11.22 -9.37 -13.33
CA GLU A 129 11.82 -8.82 -12.11
C GLU A 129 13.16 -9.50 -11.81
N SER A 130 14.09 -8.72 -11.27
CA SER A 130 15.43 -9.17 -10.92
C SER A 130 15.87 -8.60 -9.56
N TRP A 131 16.91 -9.22 -9.00
CA TRP A 131 17.55 -8.84 -7.75
C TRP A 131 19.05 -8.66 -7.97
N THR A 132 19.61 -7.60 -7.39
CA THR A 132 21.02 -7.19 -7.57
C THR A 132 21.96 -7.74 -6.49
N GLY A 133 21.45 -8.52 -5.55
CA GLY A 133 22.21 -9.12 -4.45
C GLY A 133 21.33 -10.07 -3.64
N GLU A 134 21.94 -10.86 -2.75
CA GLU A 134 21.20 -11.72 -1.84
C GLU A 134 20.43 -10.88 -0.80
N LYS A 135 19.32 -11.40 -0.29
CA LYS A 135 18.54 -10.78 0.80
C LYS A 135 18.19 -9.30 0.57
N THR A 136 17.96 -8.93 -0.68
CA THR A 136 17.55 -7.58 -1.05
C THR A 136 16.03 -7.53 -1.11
N ALA A 137 15.43 -6.64 -0.32
CA ALA A 137 13.99 -6.41 -0.31
C ALA A 137 13.56 -5.55 -1.50
N ARG A 138 12.42 -5.88 -2.09
CA ARG A 138 11.74 -5.02 -3.06
C ARG A 138 10.28 -4.88 -2.67
N GLU A 139 9.78 -3.66 -2.72
CA GLU A 139 8.41 -3.32 -2.40
C GLU A 139 7.57 -3.12 -3.68
N PHE A 140 6.31 -3.52 -3.61
CA PHE A 140 5.39 -3.46 -4.72
C PHE A 140 4.05 -2.92 -4.22
N GLU A 141 3.73 -1.70 -4.64
CA GLU A 141 2.49 -1.00 -4.31
C GLU A 141 1.43 -1.23 -5.38
N PHE A 142 0.17 -1.37 -4.95
CA PHE A 142 -0.97 -1.55 -5.83
C PHE A 142 -2.25 -0.97 -5.21
N ILE A 143 -3.21 -0.59 -6.05
CA ILE A 143 -4.49 -0.06 -5.60
C ILE A 143 -5.43 -1.22 -5.30
N ASN A 144 -5.96 -1.25 -4.07
CA ASN A 144 -6.94 -2.25 -3.66
C ASN A 144 -7.90 -1.66 -2.60
N SER A 145 -9.19 -1.66 -2.91
CA SER A 145 -10.25 -1.24 -2.00
C SER A 145 -10.99 -2.44 -1.37
N LYS A 146 -10.77 -3.66 -1.87
CA LYS A 146 -11.45 -4.89 -1.44
C LYS A 146 -10.63 -5.65 -0.40
N ALA A 147 -11.30 -6.13 0.65
CA ALA A 147 -10.70 -7.01 1.64
C ALA A 147 -10.82 -8.48 1.20
N PHE A 148 -9.80 -9.27 1.51
CA PHE A 148 -9.74 -10.71 1.24
C PHE A 148 -9.31 -11.44 2.51
N LYS A 149 -9.62 -12.74 2.59
CA LYS A 149 -9.10 -13.60 3.66
C LYS A 149 -7.74 -14.16 3.31
N ILE A 150 -7.51 -14.46 2.04
CA ILE A 150 -6.32 -15.19 1.59
C ILE A 150 -5.57 -14.32 0.61
N TYR A 151 -4.26 -14.20 0.84
CA TYR A 151 -3.35 -13.54 -0.07
C TYR A 151 -2.21 -14.48 -0.43
N ARG A 152 -1.82 -14.51 -1.71
CA ARG A 152 -0.65 -15.30 -2.15
C ARG A 152 0.17 -14.58 -3.20
N LEU A 153 1.46 -14.90 -3.20
CA LEU A 153 2.35 -14.71 -4.33
C LEU A 153 2.27 -15.96 -5.21
N ASN A 154 1.67 -15.84 -6.40
CA ASN A 154 1.54 -16.93 -7.36
C ASN A 154 2.61 -16.79 -8.45
N ILE A 155 3.68 -17.58 -8.31
CA ILE A 155 4.93 -17.43 -9.04
C ILE A 155 4.87 -18.24 -10.31
N SER A 156 4.86 -17.54 -11.45
CA SER A 156 4.77 -18.13 -12.79
C SER A 156 6.13 -18.39 -13.44
N SER A 157 7.18 -17.71 -12.98
CA SER A 157 8.56 -17.96 -13.41
C SER A 157 9.56 -17.50 -12.34
N GLY A 158 10.75 -18.06 -12.39
CA GLY A 158 11.92 -17.65 -11.61
C GLY A 158 13.19 -17.66 -12.44
N ASN A 159 14.31 -17.42 -11.78
CA ASN A 159 15.64 -17.39 -12.39
C ASN A 159 16.08 -18.80 -12.88
N ASN A 160 15.50 -19.86 -12.34
CA ASN A 160 15.78 -21.25 -12.68
C ASN A 160 14.46 -22.05 -12.80
N THR A 161 14.53 -23.37 -13.00
CA THR A 161 13.35 -24.26 -13.10
C THR A 161 13.31 -25.34 -12.04
N ILE A 162 14.25 -25.34 -11.09
CA ILE A 162 14.44 -26.39 -10.07
C ILE A 162 13.59 -26.10 -8.84
N SER A 163 13.73 -24.91 -8.26
CA SER A 163 12.96 -24.49 -7.09
C SER A 163 12.97 -22.96 -6.94
N ILE A 164 12.06 -22.46 -6.13
CA ILE A 164 12.03 -21.08 -5.67
C ILE A 164 12.49 -21.00 -4.22
N GLY A 165 13.25 -19.95 -3.92
CA GLY A 165 13.57 -19.51 -2.58
C GLY A 165 13.14 -18.07 -2.33
N ILE A 166 12.44 -17.86 -1.23
CA ILE A 166 12.06 -16.52 -0.75
C ILE A 166 12.50 -16.40 0.70
N ASN A 167 13.25 -15.34 0.99
CA ASN A 167 13.71 -15.06 2.34
C ASN A 167 12.60 -14.44 3.19
N ARG A 168 11.84 -13.49 2.60
CA ARG A 168 10.79 -12.79 3.33
C ARG A 168 9.67 -12.29 2.44
N ILE A 169 8.46 -12.30 2.99
CA ILE A 169 7.26 -11.65 2.48
C ILE A 169 6.67 -10.82 3.60
N LYS A 170 6.40 -9.55 3.33
CA LYS A 170 5.59 -8.68 4.19
C LYS A 170 4.39 -8.16 3.43
N MET A 171 3.31 -7.88 4.16
CA MET A 171 2.08 -7.33 3.59
C MET A 171 1.69 -6.10 4.41
N PHE A 172 1.27 -5.03 3.75
CA PHE A 172 1.00 -3.75 4.40
C PHE A 172 -0.35 -3.21 3.95
N TYR A 173 -1.00 -2.48 4.86
CA TYR A 173 -2.23 -1.75 4.59
C TYR A 173 -1.92 -0.25 4.48
N LYS A 174 -2.56 0.43 3.53
CA LYS A 174 -2.62 1.89 3.50
C LYS A 174 -4.08 2.28 3.33
N PRO A 175 -4.69 2.94 4.33
CA PRO A 175 -6.02 3.51 4.15
C PRO A 175 -6.04 4.42 2.93
N GLN A 176 -7.11 4.32 2.14
CA GLN A 176 -7.31 5.26 1.05
C GLN A 176 -7.44 6.68 1.62
N PRO A 177 -6.94 7.72 0.92
CA PRO A 177 -7.02 9.06 1.43
C PRO A 177 -8.48 9.51 1.62
N THR A 178 -8.68 10.34 2.64
CA THR A 178 -10.00 10.89 2.97
C THR A 178 -10.11 12.32 2.49
N LEU A 179 -11.18 12.64 1.76
CA LEU A 179 -11.54 14.00 1.43
C LEU A 179 -12.32 14.62 2.59
N ILE A 180 -11.74 15.61 3.25
CA ILE A 180 -12.44 16.44 4.23
C ILE A 180 -13.07 17.62 3.48
N THR A 181 -14.36 17.84 3.69
CA THR A 181 -15.10 19.02 3.23
C THR A 181 -15.56 19.82 4.44
N ILE A 182 -15.09 21.06 4.54
CA ILE A 182 -15.48 22.00 5.58
C ILE A 182 -16.49 22.96 4.96
N ASN A 183 -17.67 23.06 5.54
CA ASN A 183 -18.75 23.92 5.06
C ASN A 183 -18.50 25.42 5.38
N LYS A 184 -17.34 25.93 4.98
CA LYS A 184 -16.91 27.33 5.11
C LYS A 184 -16.17 27.76 3.84
N MET A 185 -16.19 29.06 3.58
CA MET A 185 -15.45 29.67 2.46
C MET A 185 -14.08 30.21 2.86
N SER A 186 -13.84 30.46 4.14
CA SER A 186 -12.58 31.02 4.63
C SER A 186 -12.19 30.37 5.94
N PRO A 187 -10.96 29.82 6.06
CA PRO A 187 -10.49 29.18 7.27
C PRO A 187 -9.99 30.21 8.28
N THR A 188 -10.16 29.93 9.56
CA THR A 188 -9.37 30.52 10.64
C THR A 188 -7.96 29.91 10.66
N GLU A 189 -7.01 30.56 11.34
CA GLU A 189 -5.66 30.03 11.54
C GLU A 189 -5.69 28.64 12.20
N ASN A 190 -6.54 28.43 13.21
CA ASN A 190 -6.68 27.12 13.85
C ASN A 190 -7.24 26.05 12.91
N GLU A 191 -8.22 26.39 12.06
CA GLU A 191 -8.74 25.45 11.06
C GLU A 191 -7.71 25.14 9.99
N PHE A 192 -6.90 26.12 9.60
CA PHE A 192 -5.79 25.92 8.67
C PHE A 192 -4.71 25.01 9.27
N LEU A 193 -4.36 25.21 10.55
CA LEU A 193 -3.41 24.34 11.26
C LEU A 193 -3.96 22.92 11.47
N SER A 194 -5.26 22.80 11.73
CA SER A 194 -5.91 21.51 12.02
C SER A 194 -6.23 20.70 10.77
N TYR A 195 -6.63 21.37 9.70
CA TYR A 195 -7.15 20.72 8.48
C TYR A 195 -6.32 20.99 7.24
N GLY A 196 -5.37 21.92 7.25
CA GLY A 196 -4.46 22.13 6.13
C GLY A 196 -3.64 20.87 5.86
N MET A 197 -3.62 20.45 4.59
CA MET A 197 -2.77 19.34 4.13
C MET A 197 -1.40 19.85 3.72
N GLU A 198 -0.39 19.00 3.82
CA GLU A 198 0.95 19.35 3.33
C GLU A 198 0.93 19.56 1.81
N SER A 199 1.59 20.63 1.35
CA SER A 199 1.65 21.01 -0.06
C SER A 199 2.20 19.92 -0.98
N SER A 200 3.07 19.04 -0.46
CA SER A 200 3.58 17.87 -1.18
C SER A 200 2.48 16.85 -1.53
N ASN A 201 1.39 16.80 -0.76
CA ASN A 201 0.32 15.82 -0.93
C ASN A 201 -0.67 16.22 -2.05
N VAL A 202 -0.54 17.44 -2.59
CA VAL A 202 -1.41 17.94 -3.67
C VAL A 202 -1.11 17.25 -5.02
N LYS A 203 0.04 16.58 -5.17
CA LYS A 203 0.54 16.10 -6.48
C LYS A 203 -0.07 14.79 -7.00
N THR A 204 -0.92 14.09 -6.24
CA THR A 204 -1.33 12.73 -6.61
C THR A 204 -2.76 12.70 -7.16
N LEU A 205 -3.02 11.87 -8.19
CA LEU A 205 -4.38 11.59 -8.68
C LEU A 205 -5.08 10.68 -7.66
N ILE A 206 -5.78 11.27 -6.69
CA ILE A 206 -6.30 10.52 -5.56
C ILE A 206 -7.75 10.10 -5.83
N SER A 207 -7.99 8.80 -5.97
CA SER A 207 -9.31 8.22 -5.69
C SER A 207 -9.51 8.21 -4.19
N PHE A 208 -10.59 8.82 -3.70
CA PHE A 208 -10.97 8.79 -2.28
C PHE A 208 -12.17 7.87 -2.09
N ASP A 209 -12.08 6.98 -1.11
CA ASP A 209 -13.19 6.07 -0.75
C ASP A 209 -14.13 6.70 0.29
N THR A 210 -13.68 7.75 0.99
CA THR A 210 -14.43 8.39 2.07
C THR A 210 -14.43 9.91 1.92
N VAL A 211 -15.62 10.49 2.05
CA VAL A 211 -15.83 11.94 2.17
C VAL A 211 -16.33 12.23 3.57
N ARG A 212 -15.65 13.12 4.28
CA ARG A 212 -16.04 13.56 5.62
C ARG A 212 -16.44 15.04 5.58
N SER A 213 -17.68 15.33 5.92
CA SER A 213 -18.17 16.71 6.06
C SER A 213 -18.02 17.20 7.49
N ILE A 214 -17.52 18.42 7.67
CA ILE A 214 -17.39 19.09 8.96
C ILE A 214 -18.19 20.39 8.93
N GLU A 215 -19.08 20.53 9.91
CA GLU A 215 -19.81 21.76 10.22
C GLU A 215 -19.14 22.41 11.43
N LEU A 216 -18.77 23.68 11.29
CA LEU A 216 -18.11 24.45 12.33
C LEU A 216 -18.89 25.75 12.49
N GLU A 217 -19.29 26.10 13.71
CA GLU A 217 -19.83 27.42 14.00
C GLU A 217 -18.72 28.47 13.86
N THR A 218 -19.09 29.69 13.48
CA THR A 218 -18.14 30.78 13.23
C THR A 218 -17.67 31.41 14.54
N SER A 219 -16.37 31.55 14.75
CA SER A 219 -15.79 32.48 15.72
C SER A 219 -14.63 33.26 15.12
N GLN A 220 -14.36 34.42 15.72
CA GLN A 220 -13.66 35.57 15.16
C GLN A 220 -12.14 35.36 14.97
N PHE A 221 -11.58 36.05 13.98
CA PHE A 221 -10.19 35.99 13.51
C PHE A 221 -9.11 36.19 14.60
N GLY A 222 -8.08 35.34 14.57
CA GLY A 222 -6.77 35.58 15.20
C GLY A 222 -5.80 36.35 14.28
N SER A 223 -4.68 36.83 14.84
CA SER A 223 -3.76 37.84 14.27
C SER A 223 -2.85 37.41 13.10
N GLY A 224 -3.11 36.27 12.46
CA GLY A 224 -2.25 35.72 11.40
C GLY A 224 -2.35 36.45 10.05
N LYS A 225 -1.26 36.46 9.26
CA LYS A 225 -1.27 36.90 7.86
C LYS A 225 -1.63 35.73 6.95
N VAL A 226 -2.63 35.92 6.10
CA VAL A 226 -3.08 34.92 5.11
C VAL A 226 -2.76 35.45 3.71
N PHE A 227 -2.13 34.63 2.87
CA PHE A 227 -1.81 34.97 1.47
C PHE A 227 -2.70 34.16 0.52
N GLU A 228 -3.29 34.83 -0.47
CA GLU A 228 -4.26 34.27 -1.44
C GLU A 228 -3.67 34.28 -2.86
N HIS A 229 -3.80 33.17 -3.60
CA HIS A 229 -3.42 33.08 -5.00
C HIS A 229 -4.50 32.37 -5.84
N SER A 230 -4.79 32.89 -7.04
CA SER A 230 -5.83 32.35 -7.93
C SER A 230 -5.25 31.39 -8.96
N VAL A 231 -5.82 30.19 -9.07
CA VAL A 231 -5.45 29.19 -10.08
C VAL A 231 -6.50 29.15 -11.20
N ASP A 232 -6.08 29.44 -12.43
CA ASP A 232 -6.95 29.40 -13.61
C ASP A 232 -7.17 27.96 -14.12
N LEU A 233 -8.38 27.44 -13.90
CA LEU A 233 -8.79 26.10 -14.30
C LEU A 233 -9.20 26.01 -15.80
N SER A 234 -9.36 27.13 -16.50
CA SER A 234 -9.76 27.14 -17.92
C SER A 234 -8.65 26.67 -18.86
N LYS A 235 -7.39 26.77 -18.41
CA LYS A 235 -6.19 26.29 -19.14
C LYS A 235 -5.84 24.83 -18.86
N ARG A 236 -6.57 24.14 -17.97
CA ARG A 236 -6.39 22.71 -17.64
C ARG A 236 -7.73 22.00 -17.69
N ARG A 237 -8.14 21.56 -18.88
CA ARG A 237 -9.38 20.79 -19.08
C ARG A 237 -9.42 19.58 -18.13
N THR A 238 -10.45 19.58 -17.29
CA THR A 238 -10.80 18.53 -16.33
C THR A 238 -11.12 17.20 -17.03
N LYS A 239 -10.07 16.39 -17.25
CA LYS A 239 -10.10 14.92 -17.12
C LYS A 239 -8.84 14.36 -16.43
N LYS A 240 -7.81 15.18 -16.24
CA LYS A 240 -6.57 14.93 -15.50
C LYS A 240 -6.00 16.29 -15.12
N ILE A 241 -5.65 16.49 -13.86
CA ILE A 241 -4.91 17.68 -13.44
C ILE A 241 -3.47 17.21 -13.16
N LEU A 242 -2.55 17.63 -14.04
CA LEU A 242 -1.11 17.64 -13.77
C LEU A 242 -0.79 19.03 -13.22
N LEU A 243 -0.10 19.08 -12.08
CA LEU A 243 0.53 20.29 -11.53
C LEU A 243 2.04 20.00 -11.46
N LEU A 244 2.81 20.75 -12.25
CA LEU A 244 4.28 20.78 -12.18
C LEU A 244 4.71 21.23 -10.77
#